data_AF-A0A1M6JYH5-F1
#
_entry.id   AF-A0A1M6JYH5-F1
#
_cell.length_a   1.000
_cell.length_b   1.000
_cell.length_c   1.000
_cell.angle_alpha   90.00
_cell.angle_beta   90.00
_cell.angle_gamma   90.00
#
_symmetry.space_group_name_H-M   'P 1'
#
loop_
_entity.id
_entity.type
_entity.pdbx_description
1 polymer ?
#
loop_
_entity_poly.entity_id
_entity_poly.type
_entity_poly.pdbx_seq_one_letter_code
_entity_poly.pdbx_strand_id
1 'polypeptide(L)'
;MKRMKKWSLIVVAMSGLMYACDREDQLEIDNDEELEATSEILDAEGSSDEDVALLDVTLQNLSSSASARTKELCAAISVDSVAQVITLDFGEGCVGPYGRTRSGQLIITFGGEFDDDLANRIITYDNYTVNDRQITGSIELRNINKSEAGNYTWTRTLKDYTVTYANGQSKTINGSTTRELIEGYGDHDISNNVVLVTGNYETTTTFGTSYTYTIVEPVRLDYPCWTTGGMLRISGVVEISRDNANRVRNKMIDYGDECDNNYTVVINSERITVGS
;
A
#
# COMPACT_ATOMS: atom_id res chain seq x y z
N MET A 1 -74.22 63.03 5.25
CA MET A 1 -72.93 63.27 5.95
C MET A 1 -72.87 62.43 7.22
N LYS A 2 -71.71 61.80 7.38
CA LYS A 2 -71.22 60.76 8.32
C LYS A 2 -71.99 60.46 9.63
N ARG A 3 -72.32 59.17 9.78
CA ARG A 3 -72.62 58.43 11.02
C ARG A 3 -71.31 57.87 11.61
N MET A 4 -71.16 58.02 12.94
CA MET A 4 -70.84 56.99 13.97
C MET A 4 -69.65 56.02 13.75
N LYS A 5 -68.94 55.47 14.74
CA LYS A 5 -68.86 55.51 16.22
C LYS A 5 -67.53 54.81 16.56
N LYS A 6 -66.98 55.09 17.74
CA LYS A 6 -65.79 54.44 18.34
C LYS A 6 -66.00 52.93 18.55
N TRP A 7 -64.96 52.11 18.39
CA TRP A 7 -64.72 50.96 19.27
C TRP A 7 -63.28 50.39 19.22
N SER A 8 -62.93 49.68 20.29
CA SER A 8 -61.58 49.28 20.74
C SER A 8 -61.07 47.94 20.20
N LEU A 9 -59.77 47.72 20.49
CA LEU A 9 -59.07 46.45 20.78
C LEU A 9 -58.72 45.52 19.59
N ILE A 10 -57.44 45.13 19.50
CA ILE A 10 -56.94 43.75 19.70
C ILE A 10 -55.41 43.74 19.55
N VAL A 11 -54.72 43.27 20.58
CA VAL A 11 -53.31 42.90 20.59
C VAL A 11 -53.20 41.51 19.97
N VAL A 12 -52.38 41.35 18.92
CA VAL A 12 -51.95 40.03 18.43
C VAL A 12 -50.46 39.89 18.73
N ALA A 13 -50.17 39.01 19.69
CA ALA A 13 -48.82 38.57 19.99
C ALA A 13 -48.28 37.78 18.79
N MET A 14 -47.24 38.31 18.16
CA MET A 14 -46.54 37.68 17.05
C MET A 14 -45.50 36.71 17.64
N SER A 15 -45.91 35.46 17.85
CA SER A 15 -45.03 34.35 18.19
C SER A 15 -44.08 34.06 17.02
N GLY A 16 -42.87 34.57 17.11
CA GLY A 16 -41.75 34.22 16.23
C GLY A 16 -41.30 32.80 16.53
N LEU A 17 -41.77 31.84 15.73
CA LEU A 17 -41.15 30.53 15.60
C LEU A 17 -39.85 30.73 14.82
N MET A 18 -38.73 30.83 15.54
CA MET A 18 -37.41 30.60 14.96
C MET A 18 -37.34 29.11 14.60
N TYR A 19 -37.61 28.78 13.34
CA TYR A 19 -37.07 27.56 12.74
C TYR A 19 -35.55 27.74 12.64
N ALA A 20 -34.85 27.37 13.71
CA ALA A 20 -33.47 26.95 13.58
C ALA A 20 -33.52 25.62 12.81
N CYS A 21 -33.36 25.68 11.49
CA CYS A 21 -32.90 24.52 10.75
C CYS A 21 -31.50 24.24 11.28
N ASP A 22 -31.40 23.26 12.17
CA ASP A 22 -30.16 22.59 12.49
C ASP A 22 -29.74 21.87 11.21
N ARG A 23 -29.06 22.59 10.33
CA ARG A 23 -28.38 22.00 9.19
C ARG A 23 -27.10 21.43 9.77
N GLU A 24 -27.20 20.27 10.39
CA GLU A 24 -26.07 19.35 10.39
C GLU A 24 -25.74 19.14 8.92
N ASP A 25 -24.67 19.77 8.45
CA ASP A 25 -24.01 19.39 7.21
C ASP A 25 -23.52 17.95 7.40
N GLN A 26 -24.42 17.00 7.17
CA GLN A 26 -24.02 15.66 6.76
C GLN A 26 -23.32 15.87 5.43
N LEU A 27 -21.99 15.97 5.46
CA LEU A 27 -21.17 15.64 4.32
C LEU A 27 -21.58 14.21 3.92
N GLU A 28 -22.40 14.07 2.89
CA GLU A 28 -22.55 12.82 2.15
C GLU A 28 -21.14 12.48 1.66
N ILE A 29 -20.55 11.46 2.28
CA ILE A 29 -19.27 10.91 1.84
C ILE A 29 -19.61 10.01 0.68
N ASP A 30 -18.99 10.28 -0.47
CA ASP A 30 -19.11 9.44 -1.65
C ASP A 30 -18.40 8.11 -1.37
N ASN A 31 -19.16 7.01 -1.32
CA ASN A 31 -18.59 5.67 -1.16
C ASN A 31 -17.60 5.37 -2.29
N ASP A 32 -17.76 6.00 -3.46
CA ASP A 32 -16.87 5.81 -4.60
C ASP A 32 -15.47 6.39 -4.33
N GLU A 33 -15.36 7.58 -3.71
CA GLU A 33 -14.07 8.17 -3.32
C GLU A 33 -13.36 7.30 -2.26
N GLU A 34 -14.10 6.79 -1.27
CA GLU A 34 -13.53 5.95 -0.22
C GLU A 34 -13.07 4.58 -0.75
N LEU A 35 -13.73 4.03 -1.77
CA LEU A 35 -13.31 2.82 -2.47
C LEU A 35 -12.09 3.09 -3.37
N GLU A 36 -12.07 4.21 -4.09
CA GLU A 36 -10.92 4.62 -4.91
C GLU A 36 -9.67 4.82 -4.04
N ALA A 37 -9.79 5.57 -2.94
CA ALA A 37 -8.73 5.74 -1.95
C ALA A 37 -8.23 4.40 -1.40
N THR A 38 -9.13 3.44 -1.16
CA THR A 38 -8.77 2.08 -0.71
C THR A 38 -7.97 1.35 -1.78
N SER A 39 -8.43 1.37 -3.03
CA SER A 39 -7.73 0.75 -4.15
C SER A 39 -6.33 1.35 -4.36
N GLU A 40 -6.20 2.68 -4.30
CA GLU A 40 -4.90 3.36 -4.33
C GLU A 40 -3.98 2.90 -3.19
N ILE A 41 -4.53 2.76 -1.98
CA ILE A 41 -3.81 2.26 -0.80
C ILE A 41 -3.17 0.91 -1.08
N LEU A 42 -3.97 -0.05 -1.53
CA LEU A 42 -3.57 -1.43 -1.77
C LEU A 42 -2.62 -1.57 -2.96
N ASP A 43 -2.86 -0.87 -4.07
CA ASP A 43 -2.04 -0.97 -5.28
C ASP A 43 -0.59 -0.50 -5.03
N ALA A 44 -0.40 0.61 -4.32
CA ALA A 44 0.95 1.07 -4.01
C ALA A 44 1.65 0.18 -2.97
N GLU A 45 0.88 -0.43 -2.05
CA GLU A 45 1.44 -1.42 -1.12
C GLU A 45 1.94 -2.64 -1.89
N GLY A 46 1.15 -3.15 -2.84
CA GLY A 46 1.52 -4.21 -3.77
C GLY A 46 2.74 -3.84 -4.61
N SER A 47 2.79 -2.63 -5.17
CA SER A 47 3.96 -2.13 -5.92
C SER A 47 5.23 -2.12 -5.06
N SER A 48 5.15 -1.74 -3.79
CA SER A 48 6.32 -1.77 -2.90
C SER A 48 6.77 -3.20 -2.56
N ASP A 49 5.85 -4.18 -2.57
CA ASP A 49 6.22 -5.59 -2.43
C ASP A 49 6.87 -6.14 -3.71
N GLU A 50 6.42 -5.69 -4.89
CA GLU A 50 7.04 -6.04 -6.18
C GLU A 50 8.50 -5.60 -6.23
N ASP A 51 8.80 -4.40 -5.77
CA ASP A 51 10.18 -3.87 -5.74
C ASP A 51 11.09 -4.71 -4.82
N VAL A 52 10.57 -5.21 -3.69
CA VAL A 52 11.30 -6.14 -2.82
C VAL A 52 11.46 -7.50 -3.49
N ALA A 53 10.43 -8.02 -4.15
CA ALA A 53 10.50 -9.28 -4.88
C ALA A 53 11.54 -9.24 -6.02
N LEU A 54 11.67 -8.09 -6.72
CA LEU A 54 12.71 -7.89 -7.74
C LEU A 54 14.12 -7.99 -7.17
N LEU A 55 14.35 -7.45 -5.97
CA LEU A 55 15.61 -7.61 -5.25
C LEU A 55 15.86 -9.09 -4.93
N ASP A 56 14.87 -9.80 -4.37
CA ASP A 56 15.04 -11.20 -4.00
C ASP A 56 15.33 -12.10 -5.22
N VAL A 57 14.63 -11.89 -6.34
CA VAL A 57 14.91 -12.57 -7.62
C VAL A 57 16.33 -12.24 -8.10
N THR A 58 16.76 -10.99 -7.97
CA THR A 58 18.11 -10.56 -8.38
C THR A 58 19.18 -11.29 -7.57
N LEU A 59 19.03 -11.38 -6.25
CA LEU A 59 19.97 -12.08 -5.38
C LEU A 59 20.02 -13.59 -5.68
N GLN A 60 18.87 -14.22 -5.91
CA GLN A 60 18.80 -15.62 -6.35
C GLN A 60 19.53 -15.85 -7.69
N ASN A 61 19.43 -14.90 -8.62
CA ASN A 61 20.10 -14.99 -9.92
C ASN A 61 21.61 -14.77 -9.84
N LEU A 62 22.07 -13.97 -8.88
CA LEU A 62 23.50 -13.74 -8.64
C LEU A 62 24.16 -14.91 -7.89
N SER A 63 23.42 -15.58 -7.00
CA SER A 63 23.93 -16.74 -6.25
C SER A 63 23.92 -18.03 -7.07
N SER A 64 23.00 -18.18 -8.01
CA SER A 64 22.96 -19.32 -8.91
C SER A 64 23.90 -19.13 -10.10
N SER A 65 24.73 -20.14 -10.41
CA SER A 65 25.59 -20.15 -11.62
C SER A 65 24.79 -20.19 -12.95
N ALA A 66 23.47 -20.00 -12.88
CA ALA A 66 22.53 -20.10 -13.97
C ALA A 66 22.20 -18.71 -14.52
N SER A 67 23.04 -18.26 -15.45
CA SER A 67 22.86 -17.07 -16.33
C SER A 67 21.53 -16.98 -17.10
N ALA A 68 20.57 -17.88 -16.86
CA ALA A 68 19.31 -17.98 -17.60
C ALA A 68 18.18 -17.08 -17.07
N ARG A 69 18.21 -16.65 -15.80
CA ARG A 69 17.09 -15.92 -15.17
C ARG A 69 17.20 -14.39 -15.19
N THR A 70 18.35 -13.83 -15.55
CA THR A 70 18.50 -12.36 -15.75
C THR A 70 17.67 -11.82 -16.92
N LYS A 71 17.31 -12.67 -17.88
CA LYS A 71 16.40 -12.31 -18.97
C LYS A 71 14.96 -12.08 -18.50
N GLU A 72 14.58 -12.64 -17.35
CA GLU A 72 13.22 -12.52 -16.80
C GLU A 72 12.97 -11.15 -16.16
N LEU A 73 14.00 -10.54 -15.54
CA LEU A 73 13.90 -9.23 -14.89
C LEU A 73 13.76 -8.07 -15.88
N CYS A 74 14.25 -8.25 -17.10
CA CYS A 74 14.39 -7.22 -18.12
C CYS A 74 15.03 -5.90 -17.63
N ALA A 75 16.11 -6.05 -16.86
CA ALA A 75 16.95 -4.96 -16.41
C ALA A 75 18.42 -5.30 -16.69
N ALA A 76 19.24 -4.29 -16.98
CA ALA A 76 20.68 -4.41 -16.88
C ALA A 76 21.07 -4.37 -15.40
N ILE A 77 21.75 -5.41 -14.93
CA ILE A 77 22.15 -5.54 -13.53
C ILE A 77 23.63 -5.18 -13.41
N SER A 78 23.94 -4.22 -12.54
CA SER A 78 25.32 -3.90 -12.16
C SER A 78 25.53 -4.12 -10.67
N VAL A 79 26.65 -4.75 -10.33
CA VAL A 79 27.05 -5.03 -8.94
C VAL A 79 28.36 -4.28 -8.66
N ASP A 80 28.33 -3.35 -7.70
CA ASP A 80 29.51 -2.73 -7.12
C ASP A 80 29.74 -3.32 -5.72
N SER A 81 30.63 -4.31 -5.65
CA SER A 81 30.97 -4.99 -4.39
C SER A 81 31.78 -4.13 -3.42
N VAL A 82 32.41 -3.05 -3.90
CA VAL A 82 33.15 -2.14 -3.01
C VAL A 82 32.19 -1.19 -2.32
N ALA A 83 31.22 -0.65 -3.07
CA ALA A 83 30.18 0.21 -2.54
C ALA A 83 29.04 -0.58 -1.85
N GLN A 84 28.98 -1.90 -2.03
CA GLN A 84 27.88 -2.77 -1.59
C GLN A 84 26.54 -2.32 -2.20
N VAL A 85 26.55 -2.07 -3.51
CA VAL A 85 25.41 -1.57 -4.27
C VAL A 85 25.08 -2.52 -5.43
N ILE A 86 23.80 -2.82 -5.59
CA ILE A 86 23.23 -3.46 -6.77
C ILE A 86 22.28 -2.47 -7.44
N THR A 87 22.41 -2.31 -8.76
CA THR A 87 21.49 -1.47 -9.55
C THR A 87 20.81 -2.32 -10.61
N LEU A 88 19.48 -2.21 -10.69
CA LEU A 88 18.67 -2.71 -11.78
C LEU A 88 18.29 -1.52 -12.66
N ASP A 89 18.82 -1.47 -13.88
CA ASP A 89 18.54 -0.41 -14.86
C ASP A 89 17.60 -0.93 -15.95
N PHE A 90 16.38 -0.39 -15.99
CA PHE A 90 15.33 -0.75 -16.94
C PHE A 90 15.37 0.12 -18.22
N GLY A 91 16.31 1.06 -18.32
CA GLY A 91 16.43 1.99 -19.44
C GLY A 91 15.17 2.83 -19.64
N GLU A 92 14.76 3.02 -20.90
CA GLU A 92 13.58 3.81 -21.27
C GLU A 92 12.25 3.06 -21.08
N GLY A 93 12.29 1.78 -20.73
CA GLY A 93 11.09 0.96 -20.61
C GLY A 93 11.33 -0.49 -20.96
N CYS A 94 11.06 -1.39 -20.01
CA CYS A 94 10.90 -2.80 -20.31
C CYS A 94 9.72 -3.43 -19.58
N VAL A 95 9.02 -4.33 -20.27
CA VAL A 95 8.05 -5.24 -19.68
C VAL A 95 8.80 -6.36 -18.99
N GLY A 96 8.99 -6.21 -17.67
CA GLY A 96 9.64 -7.19 -16.82
C GLY A 96 8.64 -8.19 -16.22
N PRO A 97 9.00 -8.84 -15.10
CA PRO A 97 8.12 -9.74 -14.39
C PRO A 97 6.81 -9.06 -14.00
N TYR A 98 5.77 -9.88 -13.83
CA TYR A 98 4.44 -9.44 -13.40
C TYR A 98 3.71 -8.53 -14.41
N GLY A 99 4.16 -8.51 -15.67
CA GLY A 99 3.51 -7.77 -16.75
C GLY A 99 3.59 -6.24 -16.62
N ARG A 100 4.41 -5.74 -15.69
CA ARG A 100 4.59 -4.29 -15.47
C ARG A 100 5.64 -3.75 -16.42
N THR A 101 5.38 -2.55 -16.93
CA THR A 101 6.37 -1.78 -17.67
C THR A 101 7.15 -0.92 -16.69
N ARG A 102 8.47 -1.11 -16.64
CA ARG A 102 9.39 -0.37 -15.74
C ARG A 102 10.40 0.41 -16.55
N SER A 103 10.74 1.62 -16.11
CA SER A 103 11.83 2.43 -16.68
C SER A 103 12.63 3.09 -15.55
N GLY A 104 13.83 3.60 -15.84
CA GLY A 104 14.74 4.15 -14.83
C GLY A 104 15.44 3.07 -14.00
N GLN A 105 15.84 3.40 -12.78
CA GLN A 105 16.71 2.56 -11.96
C GLN A 105 16.18 2.30 -10.55
N LEU A 106 16.29 1.04 -10.12
CA LEU A 106 16.11 0.63 -8.74
C LEU A 106 17.50 0.31 -8.15
N ILE A 107 17.86 1.02 -7.08
CA ILE A 107 19.20 1.00 -6.49
C ILE A 107 19.11 0.42 -5.08
N ILE A 108 19.80 -0.68 -4.85
CA ILE A 108 19.84 -1.40 -3.57
C ILE A 108 21.20 -1.24 -2.93
N THR A 109 21.23 -0.71 -1.71
CA THR A 109 22.44 -0.60 -0.88
C THR A 109 22.38 -1.58 0.28
N PHE A 110 23.47 -2.31 0.50
CA PHE A 110 23.60 -3.29 1.59
C PHE A 110 24.45 -2.73 2.73
N GLY A 111 24.06 -3.05 3.97
CA GLY A 111 24.83 -2.75 5.18
C GLY A 111 25.94 -3.78 5.48
N GLY A 112 26.22 -4.68 4.54
CA GLY A 112 27.12 -5.82 4.66
C GLY A 112 27.34 -6.45 3.27
N GLU A 113 27.87 -7.66 3.22
CA GLU A 113 28.04 -8.40 1.96
C GLU A 113 26.68 -8.78 1.36
N PHE A 114 26.58 -8.84 0.04
CA PHE A 114 25.32 -9.12 -0.67
C PHE A 114 24.86 -10.58 -0.56
N ASP A 115 25.73 -11.50 -0.16
CA ASP A 115 25.43 -12.91 0.11
C ASP A 115 25.10 -13.19 1.59
N ASP A 116 25.12 -12.16 2.44
CA ASP A 116 24.62 -12.25 3.81
C ASP A 116 23.11 -12.01 3.83
N ASP A 117 22.34 -13.07 4.06
CA ASP A 117 20.88 -13.02 4.22
C ASP A 117 20.43 -12.15 5.41
N LEU A 118 21.34 -11.83 6.34
CA LEU A 118 21.09 -10.93 7.47
C LEU A 118 21.50 -9.48 7.18
N ALA A 119 22.02 -9.17 6.00
CA ALA A 119 22.39 -7.82 5.64
C ALA A 119 21.16 -6.91 5.54
N ASN A 120 21.20 -5.82 6.30
CA ASN A 120 20.27 -4.71 6.19
C ASN A 120 20.29 -4.15 4.76
N ARG A 121 19.13 -3.87 4.15
CA ARG A 121 19.01 -3.37 2.77
C ARG A 121 18.27 -2.03 2.74
N ILE A 122 18.64 -1.15 1.81
CA ILE A 122 17.87 0.04 1.45
C ILE A 122 17.63 0.02 -0.05
N ILE A 123 16.39 0.15 -0.47
CA ILE A 123 16.00 0.36 -1.87
C ILE A 123 15.69 1.85 -2.07
N THR A 124 16.27 2.42 -3.12
CA THR A 124 16.06 3.79 -3.58
C THR A 124 15.83 3.82 -5.08
N TYR A 125 15.37 4.96 -5.59
CA TYR A 125 14.84 5.10 -6.95
C TYR A 125 15.53 6.25 -7.67
N ASP A 126 15.98 6.02 -8.90
CA ASP A 126 16.47 7.08 -9.81
C ASP A 126 15.67 7.05 -11.11
N ASN A 127 14.86 8.10 -11.31
CA ASN A 127 13.93 8.23 -12.43
C ASN A 127 13.06 6.99 -12.67
N TYR A 128 12.79 6.21 -11.62
CA TYR A 128 12.09 4.94 -11.72
C TYR A 128 10.58 5.13 -11.89
N THR A 129 10.00 4.42 -12.85
CA THR A 129 8.56 4.40 -13.07
C THR A 129 8.04 2.98 -13.23
N VAL A 130 6.79 2.77 -12.82
CA VAL A 130 6.04 1.52 -13.02
C VAL A 130 4.70 1.88 -13.65
N ASN A 131 4.42 1.38 -14.85
CA ASN A 131 3.21 1.69 -15.62
C ASN A 131 2.91 3.21 -15.66
N ASP A 132 3.91 4.01 -16.06
CA ASP A 132 3.85 5.48 -16.14
C ASP A 132 3.64 6.22 -14.81
N ARG A 133 3.78 5.53 -13.68
CA ARG A 133 3.74 6.13 -12.34
C ARG A 133 5.15 6.26 -11.80
N GLN A 134 5.55 7.46 -11.42
CA GLN A 134 6.87 7.70 -10.83
C GLN A 134 6.89 7.26 -9.37
N ILE A 135 7.95 6.57 -8.97
CA ILE A 135 8.18 6.13 -7.60
C ILE A 135 9.38 6.88 -7.02
N THR A 136 9.23 7.42 -5.81
CA THR A 136 10.32 8.06 -5.05
C THR A 136 10.27 7.65 -3.57
N GLY A 137 11.29 8.04 -2.80
CA GLY A 137 11.43 7.68 -1.39
C GLY A 137 12.34 6.47 -1.22
N SER A 138 12.07 5.65 -0.21
CA SER A 138 12.87 4.45 0.05
C SER A 138 12.10 3.33 0.75
N ILE A 139 12.59 2.11 0.56
CA ILE A 139 12.20 0.92 1.33
C ILE A 139 13.42 0.47 2.13
N GLU A 140 13.30 0.37 3.46
CA GLU A 140 14.35 -0.16 4.31
C GLU A 140 13.97 -1.54 4.85
N LEU A 141 14.84 -2.53 4.66
CA LEU A 141 14.73 -3.86 5.26
C LEU A 141 15.79 -3.97 6.37
N ARG A 142 15.32 -4.04 7.62
CA ARG A 142 16.15 -3.94 8.84
C ARG A 142 15.79 -5.02 9.84
N ASN A 143 16.61 -5.11 10.89
CA ASN A 143 16.33 -5.93 12.08
C ASN A 143 16.07 -7.40 11.72
N ILE A 144 16.90 -7.96 10.83
CA ILE A 144 16.76 -9.35 10.41
C ILE A 144 17.16 -10.25 11.58
N ASN A 145 16.19 -11.01 12.10
CA ASN A 145 16.30 -11.82 13.32
C ASN A 145 15.63 -13.19 13.11
N LYS A 146 15.57 -14.01 14.18
CA LYS A 146 14.73 -15.21 14.22
C LYS A 146 13.59 -15.05 15.23
N SER A 147 12.39 -15.51 14.89
CA SER A 147 11.25 -15.61 15.81
C SER A 147 11.46 -16.74 16.82
N GLU A 148 10.57 -16.85 17.81
CA GLU A 148 10.58 -17.97 18.77
C GLU A 148 10.41 -19.33 18.07
N ALA A 149 9.70 -19.36 16.94
CA ALA A 149 9.53 -20.54 16.10
C ALA A 149 10.77 -20.85 15.24
N GLY A 150 11.79 -19.98 15.25
CA GLY A 150 13.02 -20.12 14.48
C GLY A 150 12.98 -19.58 13.06
N ASN A 151 11.85 -18.96 12.66
CA ASN A 151 11.64 -18.36 11.35
C ASN A 151 12.39 -17.04 11.22
N TYR A 152 12.85 -16.66 10.02
CA TYR A 152 13.43 -15.34 9.82
C TYR A 152 12.36 -14.25 9.94
N THR A 153 12.70 -13.17 10.65
CA THR A 153 11.85 -11.99 10.80
C THR A 153 12.62 -10.74 10.42
N TRP A 154 11.96 -9.75 9.84
CA TRP A 154 12.55 -8.46 9.54
C TRP A 154 11.53 -7.33 9.56
N THR A 155 12.00 -6.11 9.76
CA THR A 155 11.19 -4.89 9.64
C THR A 155 11.34 -4.33 8.23
N ARG A 156 10.22 -4.16 7.51
CA ARG A 156 10.13 -3.37 6.28
C ARG A 156 9.59 -1.99 6.61
N THR A 157 10.36 -0.94 6.33
CA THR A 157 9.95 0.45 6.52
C THR A 157 9.79 1.14 5.18
N LEU A 158 8.65 1.77 4.95
CA LEU A 158 8.44 2.68 3.82
C LEU A 158 8.68 4.10 4.33
N LYS A 159 9.61 4.82 3.70
CA LYS A 159 9.98 6.19 4.10
C LYS A 159 9.85 7.12 2.91
N ASP A 160 8.92 8.05 3.04
CA ASP A 160 8.49 8.98 2.00
C ASP A 160 8.17 8.28 0.67
N TYR A 161 7.73 7.02 0.74
CA TYR A 161 7.44 6.19 -0.43
C TYR A 161 6.26 6.82 -1.17
N THR A 162 6.55 7.42 -2.32
CA THR A 162 5.59 8.25 -3.04
C THR A 162 5.37 7.73 -4.45
N VAL A 163 4.10 7.55 -4.80
CA VAL A 163 3.65 7.20 -6.15
C VAL A 163 3.03 8.44 -6.77
N THR A 164 3.60 8.93 -7.87
CA THR A 164 3.10 10.09 -8.60
C THR A 164 2.51 9.65 -9.94
N TYR A 165 1.26 10.00 -10.17
CA TYR A 165 0.51 9.65 -11.37
C TYR A 165 0.75 10.67 -12.49
N ALA A 166 0.42 10.29 -13.73
CA ALA A 166 0.62 11.14 -14.91
C ALA A 166 -0.09 12.50 -14.85
N ASN A 167 -1.17 12.61 -14.06
CA ASN A 167 -1.89 13.87 -13.84
C ASN A 167 -1.23 14.78 -12.78
N GLY A 168 -0.10 14.37 -12.20
CA GLY A 168 0.64 15.10 -11.17
C GLY A 168 0.11 14.90 -9.74
N GLN A 169 -0.99 14.19 -9.54
CA GLN A 169 -1.42 13.78 -8.20
C GLN A 169 -0.45 12.73 -7.65
N SER A 170 -0.30 12.72 -6.33
CA SER A 170 0.61 11.80 -5.66
C SER A 170 0.00 11.20 -4.42
N LYS A 171 0.45 10.01 -4.09
CA LYS A 171 0.16 9.31 -2.84
C LYS A 171 1.46 9.01 -2.12
N THR A 172 1.51 9.21 -0.81
CA THR A 172 2.70 8.95 0.01
C THR A 172 2.38 8.01 1.15
N ILE A 173 3.26 7.03 1.40
CA ILE A 173 3.14 6.02 2.46
C ILE A 173 4.36 6.12 3.38
N ASN A 174 4.11 6.10 4.68
CA ASN A 174 5.13 6.10 5.73
C ASN A 174 4.78 5.09 6.83
N GLY A 175 5.75 4.32 7.29
CA GLY A 175 5.56 3.41 8.43
C GLY A 175 6.29 2.10 8.24
N SER A 176 5.95 1.10 9.05
CA SER A 176 6.70 -0.15 9.09
C SER A 176 5.82 -1.36 9.36
N THR A 177 6.15 -2.47 8.69
CA THR A 177 5.65 -3.80 9.03
C THR A 177 6.76 -4.71 9.49
N THR A 178 6.39 -5.66 10.36
CA THR A 178 7.19 -6.83 10.66
C THR A 178 6.75 -7.96 9.74
N ARG A 179 7.72 -8.60 9.11
CA ARG A 179 7.52 -9.76 8.24
C ARG A 179 8.17 -11.00 8.87
N GLU A 180 7.54 -12.16 8.72
CA GLU A 180 8.05 -13.46 9.16
C GLU A 180 7.97 -14.48 8.02
N LEU A 181 9.10 -15.06 7.62
CA LEU A 181 9.17 -16.11 6.60
C LEU A 181 8.82 -17.47 7.23
N ILE A 182 7.61 -17.96 6.97
CA ILE A 182 7.08 -19.19 7.58
C ILE A 182 7.25 -20.44 6.70
N GLU A 183 7.48 -20.27 5.40
CA GLU A 183 7.82 -21.36 4.44
C GLU A 183 8.86 -20.86 3.43
N GLY A 184 9.66 -21.76 2.85
CA GLY A 184 10.74 -21.43 1.89
C GLY A 184 12.10 -21.10 2.53
N TYR A 185 12.24 -21.30 3.84
CA TYR A 185 13.52 -21.11 4.52
C TYR A 185 14.59 -22.09 4.02
N GLY A 186 15.72 -21.56 3.54
CA GLY A 186 16.98 -22.31 3.34
C GLY A 186 17.05 -23.18 2.09
N ASP A 187 16.00 -23.28 1.29
CA ASP A 187 16.03 -23.94 -0.02
C ASP A 187 16.54 -23.03 -1.15
N HIS A 188 16.70 -21.73 -0.86
CA HIS A 188 17.13 -20.68 -1.80
C HIS A 188 16.16 -20.52 -2.99
N ASP A 189 14.90 -20.94 -2.83
CA ASP A 189 13.84 -20.81 -3.83
C ASP A 189 12.74 -19.86 -3.36
N ILE A 190 12.89 -18.57 -3.68
CA ILE A 190 11.91 -17.56 -3.30
C ILE A 190 10.51 -17.80 -3.87
N SER A 191 10.37 -18.65 -4.90
CA SER A 191 9.09 -18.88 -5.57
C SER A 191 8.10 -19.68 -4.74
N ASN A 192 8.54 -20.32 -3.66
CA ASN A 192 7.69 -21.03 -2.70
C ASN A 192 7.57 -20.32 -1.35
N ASN A 193 8.12 -19.11 -1.23
CA ASN A 193 8.14 -18.38 0.03
C ASN A 193 6.73 -18.01 0.49
N VAL A 194 6.55 -18.11 1.80
CA VAL A 194 5.35 -17.67 2.48
C VAL A 194 5.72 -16.76 3.63
N VAL A 195 5.11 -15.58 3.66
CA VAL A 195 5.43 -14.54 4.63
C VAL A 195 4.18 -14.07 5.38
N LEU A 196 4.25 -14.01 6.70
CA LEU A 196 3.24 -13.33 7.52
C LEU A 196 3.65 -11.89 7.77
N VAL A 197 2.70 -10.97 7.66
CA VAL A 197 2.94 -9.53 7.81
C VAL A 197 2.05 -8.98 8.92
N THR A 198 2.64 -8.17 9.80
CA THR A 198 1.95 -7.43 10.86
C THR A 198 2.49 -6.01 10.93
N GLY A 199 1.74 -5.07 11.49
CA GLY A 199 2.16 -3.68 11.66
C GLY A 199 1.20 -2.70 10.98
N ASN A 200 1.69 -1.49 10.73
CA ASN A 200 0.85 -0.39 10.28
C ASN A 200 1.63 0.66 9.48
N TYR A 201 0.89 1.43 8.68
CA TYR A 201 1.40 2.56 7.92
C TYR A 201 0.42 3.73 7.99
N GLU A 202 0.93 4.93 7.78
CA GLU A 202 0.18 6.12 7.45
C GLU A 202 0.28 6.36 5.93
N THR A 203 -0.82 6.79 5.32
CA THR A 203 -0.88 7.05 3.89
C THR A 203 -1.65 8.32 3.62
N THR A 204 -1.13 9.19 2.76
CA THR A 204 -1.85 10.35 2.22
C THR A 204 -2.19 10.08 0.76
N THR A 205 -3.48 10.06 0.42
CA THR A 205 -3.99 9.71 -0.92
C THR A 205 -3.90 10.87 -1.91
N THR A 206 -4.23 10.62 -3.17
CA THR A 206 -4.28 11.65 -4.23
C THR A 206 -5.31 12.76 -3.96
N PHE A 207 -6.30 12.48 -3.10
CA PHE A 207 -7.28 13.44 -2.58
C PHE A 207 -6.74 14.33 -1.46
N GLY A 208 -5.48 14.14 -1.04
CA GLY A 208 -4.87 14.86 0.08
C GLY A 208 -5.37 14.42 1.45
N THR A 209 -6.10 13.29 1.51
CA THR A 209 -6.63 12.74 2.76
C THR A 209 -5.66 11.74 3.36
N SER A 210 -5.40 11.86 4.65
CA SER A 210 -4.58 10.90 5.41
C SER A 210 -5.42 9.77 6.00
N TYR A 211 -4.91 8.56 5.88
CA TYR A 211 -5.47 7.34 6.46
C TYR A 211 -4.38 6.58 7.23
N THR A 212 -4.79 5.82 8.23
CA THR A 212 -3.96 4.82 8.91
C THR A 212 -4.39 3.44 8.44
N TYR A 213 -3.44 2.68 7.91
CA TYR A 213 -3.56 1.27 7.55
C TYR A 213 -3.00 0.43 8.69
N THR A 214 -3.80 -0.44 9.28
CA THR A 214 -3.39 -1.31 10.39
C THR A 214 -3.74 -2.75 10.07
N ILE A 215 -2.75 -3.64 10.11
CA ILE A 215 -2.98 -5.07 9.99
C ILE A 215 -3.55 -5.57 11.33
N VAL A 216 -4.83 -5.98 11.35
CA VAL A 216 -5.52 -6.44 12.56
C VAL A 216 -5.53 -7.98 12.67
N GLU A 217 -5.45 -8.67 11.53
CA GLU A 217 -5.15 -10.10 11.45
C GLU A 217 -3.96 -10.27 10.49
N PRO A 218 -2.91 -11.05 10.84
CA PRO A 218 -1.70 -11.14 10.03
C PRO A 218 -1.99 -11.41 8.56
N VAL A 219 -1.45 -10.59 7.67
CA VAL A 219 -1.61 -10.76 6.23
C VAL A 219 -0.65 -11.84 5.75
N ARG A 220 -1.17 -12.88 5.09
CA ARG A 220 -0.36 -13.93 4.46
C ARG A 220 -0.02 -13.53 3.03
N LEU A 221 1.27 -13.43 2.76
CA LEU A 221 1.83 -13.31 1.41
C LEU A 221 2.28 -14.68 0.92
N ASP A 222 1.82 -15.09 -0.25
CA ASP A 222 2.14 -16.38 -0.86
C ASP A 222 2.76 -16.15 -2.25
N TYR A 223 4.07 -16.35 -2.39
CA TYR A 223 4.81 -16.07 -3.63
C TYR A 223 4.33 -16.87 -4.84
N PRO A 224 3.98 -18.17 -4.71
CA PRO A 224 3.32 -18.93 -5.77
C PRO A 224 2.10 -18.21 -6.37
N CYS A 225 1.29 -17.59 -5.51
CA CYS A 225 0.07 -16.91 -5.93
C CYS A 225 0.29 -15.61 -6.69
N TRP A 226 1.48 -15.02 -6.63
CA TRP A 226 1.80 -13.85 -7.45
C TRP A 226 1.53 -14.15 -8.93
N THR A 227 2.02 -15.29 -9.42
CA THR A 227 2.00 -15.62 -10.84
C THR A 227 0.63 -16.03 -11.38
N THR A 228 -0.26 -16.51 -10.51
CA THR A 228 -1.58 -17.04 -10.87
C THR A 228 -2.72 -16.10 -10.50
N GLY A 229 -2.64 -15.48 -9.32
CA GLY A 229 -3.64 -14.58 -8.78
C GLY A 229 -3.44 -13.16 -9.27
N GLY A 230 -2.20 -12.65 -9.26
CA GLY A 230 -1.85 -11.26 -9.61
C GLY A 230 -1.51 -10.37 -8.41
N MET A 231 -1.76 -10.86 -7.19
CA MET A 231 -1.44 -10.24 -5.90
C MET A 231 -0.91 -11.31 -4.94
N LEU A 232 0.04 -10.93 -4.08
CA LEU A 232 0.59 -11.84 -3.07
C LEU A 232 -0.33 -12.15 -1.91
N ARG A 233 -1.28 -11.25 -1.60
CA ARG A 233 -2.06 -11.28 -0.36
C ARG A 233 -3.19 -12.26 -0.51
N ILE A 234 -3.15 -13.34 0.26
CA ILE A 234 -4.13 -14.45 0.18
C ILE A 234 -5.11 -14.43 1.33
N SER A 235 -4.68 -13.95 2.50
CA SER A 235 -5.54 -13.89 3.68
C SER A 235 -5.06 -12.83 4.66
N GLY A 236 -5.90 -12.56 5.65
CA GLY A 236 -5.70 -11.56 6.69
C GLY A 236 -6.65 -10.38 6.55
N VAL A 237 -6.68 -9.56 7.59
CA VAL A 237 -7.63 -8.45 7.72
C VAL A 237 -6.88 -7.18 8.09
N VAL A 238 -7.24 -6.11 7.40
CA VAL A 238 -6.67 -4.79 7.57
C VAL A 238 -7.78 -3.81 7.93
N GLU A 239 -7.53 -2.96 8.92
CA GLU A 239 -8.33 -1.78 9.18
C GLU A 239 -7.70 -0.55 8.52
N ILE A 240 -8.47 0.13 7.66
CA ILE A 240 -8.14 1.45 7.14
C ILE A 240 -9.02 2.46 7.87
N SER A 241 -8.39 3.32 8.66
CA SER A 241 -9.08 4.38 9.41
C SER A 241 -8.71 5.76 8.88
N ARG A 242 -9.71 6.63 8.77
CA ARG A 242 -9.52 8.06 8.48
C ARG A 242 -9.69 8.83 9.78
N ASP A 243 -8.66 9.57 10.19
CA ASP A 243 -8.81 10.54 11.28
C ASP A 243 -9.22 11.89 10.68
N ASN A 244 -10.50 12.20 10.76
CA ASN A 244 -11.01 13.54 10.50
C ASN A 244 -11.56 14.07 11.83
N ALA A 245 -11.23 15.31 12.17
CA ALA A 245 -11.47 15.99 13.45
C ALA A 245 -12.91 15.88 14.03
N ASN A 246 -13.88 15.36 13.27
CA ASN A 246 -15.25 15.17 13.70
C ASN A 246 -15.80 13.73 13.56
N ARG A 247 -15.13 12.79 12.88
CA ARG A 247 -15.58 11.38 12.70
C ARG A 247 -14.41 10.44 12.36
N VAL A 248 -14.22 9.40 13.18
CA VAL A 248 -13.41 8.23 12.81
C VAL A 248 -14.25 7.32 11.92
N ARG A 249 -13.73 6.98 10.74
CA ARG A 249 -14.35 6.02 9.81
C ARG A 249 -13.39 4.86 9.61
N ASN A 250 -13.81 3.67 10.03
CA ASN A 250 -13.05 2.44 9.88
C ASN A 250 -13.65 1.61 8.75
N LYS A 251 -12.78 1.08 7.90
CA LYS A 251 -13.10 0.14 6.82
C LYS A 251 -12.25 -1.10 7.05
N MET A 252 -12.84 -2.27 6.97
CA MET A 252 -12.09 -3.53 7.02
C MET A 252 -11.87 -4.05 5.60
N ILE A 253 -10.64 -4.44 5.30
CA ILE A 253 -10.26 -5.14 4.08
C ILE A 253 -9.96 -6.58 4.46
N ASP A 254 -10.72 -7.50 3.91
CA ASP A 254 -10.59 -8.94 4.11
C ASP A 254 -10.12 -9.56 2.79
N TYR A 255 -8.89 -10.11 2.78
CA TYR A 255 -8.30 -10.72 1.60
C TYR A 255 -8.87 -12.11 1.28
N GLY A 256 -9.69 -12.70 2.17
CA GLY A 256 -10.26 -14.03 1.97
C GLY A 256 -9.24 -15.15 2.20
N ASP A 257 -9.29 -16.16 1.35
CA ASP A 257 -8.47 -17.38 1.43
C ASP A 257 -8.12 -17.98 0.05
N GLU A 258 -8.48 -17.29 -1.04
CA GLU A 258 -8.30 -17.77 -2.40
C GLU A 258 -7.09 -17.11 -3.07
N CYS A 259 -6.49 -17.84 -4.01
CA CYS A 259 -5.34 -17.39 -4.78
C CYS A 259 -5.78 -16.50 -5.96
N ASP A 260 -6.48 -15.41 -5.66
CA ASP A 260 -7.02 -14.45 -6.62
C ASP A 260 -6.68 -13.00 -6.21
N ASN A 261 -7.13 -12.00 -6.98
CA ASN A 261 -6.94 -10.57 -6.65
C ASN A 261 -8.15 -9.98 -5.92
N ASN A 262 -9.02 -10.82 -5.38
CA ASN A 262 -10.25 -10.34 -4.79
C ASN A 262 -10.02 -9.95 -3.33
N TYR A 263 -10.70 -8.91 -2.90
CA TYR A 263 -10.78 -8.55 -1.49
C TYR A 263 -12.16 -7.99 -1.18
N THR A 264 -12.59 -8.14 0.05
CA THR A 264 -13.87 -7.62 0.52
C THR A 264 -13.64 -6.40 1.39
N VAL A 265 -14.22 -5.27 0.99
CA VAL A 265 -14.29 -4.05 1.78
C VAL A 265 -15.56 -4.09 2.61
N VAL A 266 -15.44 -3.88 3.93
CA VAL A 266 -16.56 -3.77 4.86
C VAL A 266 -16.66 -2.35 5.39
N ILE A 267 -17.77 -1.67 5.09
CA ILE A 267 -18.06 -0.29 5.54
C ILE A 267 -19.45 -0.28 6.17
N ASN A 268 -19.57 0.12 7.44
CA ASN A 268 -20.87 0.23 8.14
C ASN A 268 -21.78 -1.02 8.03
N SER A 269 -21.20 -2.23 7.99
CA SER A 269 -21.86 -3.54 7.76
C SER A 269 -22.24 -3.88 6.31
N GLU A 270 -22.01 -2.99 5.36
CA GLU A 270 -22.07 -3.31 3.93
C GLU A 270 -20.78 -4.04 3.51
N ARG A 271 -20.89 -5.06 2.65
CA ARG A 271 -19.76 -5.81 2.11
C ARG A 271 -19.69 -5.60 0.59
N ILE A 272 -18.55 -5.13 0.12
CA ILE A 272 -18.29 -4.87 -1.29
C ILE A 272 -17.07 -5.72 -1.69
N THR A 273 -17.27 -6.69 -2.57
CA THR A 273 -16.17 -7.48 -3.13
C THR A 273 -15.61 -6.75 -4.34
N VAL A 274 -14.32 -6.42 -4.27
CA VAL A 274 -13.56 -5.84 -5.38
C VAL A 274 -12.70 -6.96 -5.95
N GLY A 275 -12.80 -7.17 -7.26
CA GLY A 275 -12.02 -8.18 -7.97
C GLY A 275 -11.40 -7.63 -9.25
N SER A 276 -10.40 -8.33 -9.77
CA SER A 276 -9.74 -8.05 -11.06
C SER A 276 -10.54 -8.57 -12.25
#